data_AF-A0A9E4ALR6-F1
#
_entry.id   AF-A0A9E4ALR6-F1
#
_cell.length_a   1.000
_cell.length_b   1.000
_cell.length_c   1.000
_cell.angle_alpha   90.00
_cell.angle_beta   90.00
_cell.angle_gamma   90.00
#
_symmetry.space_group_name_H-M   'P 1'
#
loop_
_entity.id
_entity.type
_entity.pdbx_description
1 polymer ?
#
loop_
_entity_poly.entity_id
_entity_poly.type
_entity_poly.pdbx_seq_one_letter_code
_entity_poly.pdbx_strand_id
1 'polypeptide(L)' 'MFDKTALDALFDELKSKYGNDADWELLLRDAHLGVARSDAGVDLGAIDPRASELIKAHAA' A
#
# COMPACT_ATOMS: atom_id res chain seq x y z
N MET A 1 -0.21 0.05 13.52
CA MET A 1 0.95 0.82 13.03
C MET A 1 1.83 -0.17 12.29
N PHE A 2 2.26 0.13 11.08
CA PHE A 2 3.07 -0.78 10.30
C PHE A 2 4.49 -0.87 10.84
N ASP A 3 4.93 -2.09 11.15
CA ASP A 3 6.34 -2.36 11.40
C ASP A 3 7.13 -2.43 10.09
N LYS A 4 8.45 -2.22 10.18
CA LYS A 4 9.34 -2.25 9.01
C LYS A 4 9.17 -3.52 8.15
N THR A 5 9.09 -4.69 8.80
CA THR A 5 8.92 -5.97 8.09
C THR A 5 7.62 -6.03 7.29
N ALA A 6 6.54 -5.47 7.83
CA ALA A 6 5.25 -5.42 7.14
C ALA A 6 5.28 -4.45 5.96
N LEU A 7 5.97 -3.32 6.09
CA LEU A 7 6.19 -2.37 4.99
C LEU A 7 7.02 -2.98 3.87
N ASP A 8 8.17 -3.59 4.20
CA ASP A 8 9.04 -4.23 3.22
C ASP A 8 8.26 -5.29 2.43
N ALA A 9 7.53 -6.18 3.13
CA ALA A 9 6.69 -7.20 2.50
C ALA A 9 5.60 -6.61 1.59
N LEU A 10 4.91 -5.57 2.04
CA LEU A 10 3.86 -4.90 1.26
C LEU A 10 4.42 -4.29 -0.03
N PHE A 11 5.52 -3.53 0.05
CA PHE A 11 6.07 -2.85 -1.12
C PHE A 11 6.79 -3.80 -2.07
N ASP A 12 7.41 -4.88 -1.57
CA ASP A 12 7.95 -5.94 -2.41
C ASP A 12 6.84 -6.67 -3.18
N GLU A 13 5.72 -7.00 -2.52
CA GLU A 13 4.58 -7.62 -3.19
C GLU A 13 3.92 -6.68 -4.22
N LEU A 14 3.73 -5.40 -3.86
CA LEU A 14 3.19 -4.38 -4.75
C LEU A 14 4.06 -4.24 -6.01
N LYS A 15 5.38 -4.16 -5.83
CA LYS A 15 6.33 -4.05 -6.93
C LYS A 15 6.40 -5.32 -7.78
N SER A 16 6.35 -6.50 -7.15
CA SER A 16 6.35 -7.77 -7.87
C SER A 16 5.11 -7.95 -8.74
N LYS A 17 3.95 -7.43 -8.32
CA LYS A 17 2.68 -7.58 -9.05
C LYS A 17 2.48 -6.49 -10.10
N TYR A 18 2.83 -5.25 -9.79
CA TYR A 18 2.41 -4.08 -10.56
C TYR A 18 3.58 -3.17 -11.00
N GLY A 19 4.84 -3.56 -10.73
CA GLY A 19 6.01 -2.72 -11.00
C GLY A 19 6.26 -2.36 -12.47
N ASN A 20 5.60 -3.05 -13.41
CA ASN A 20 5.69 -2.79 -14.85
C ASN A 20 4.43 -2.12 -15.41
N ASP A 21 3.44 -1.79 -14.56
CA ASP A 21 2.22 -1.10 -14.99
C ASP A 21 2.54 0.35 -15.37
N ALA A 22 1.86 0.88 -16.38
CA ALA A 22 2.04 2.26 -16.82
C ALA A 22 1.68 3.29 -15.73
N ASP A 23 0.80 2.90 -14.79
CA ASP A 23 0.36 3.69 -13.65
C ASP A 23 1.13 3.39 -12.35
N TRP A 24 2.25 2.64 -12.42
CA TRP A 24 3.05 2.23 -11.27
C TRP A 24 3.33 3.37 -10.28
N GLU A 25 3.73 4.55 -10.75
CA GLU A 25 4.06 5.68 -9.87
C GLU A 25 2.83 6.21 -9.10
N LEU A 26 1.65 6.20 -9.74
CA LEU A 26 0.39 6.58 -9.09
C LEU A 26 -0.02 5.54 -8.05
N LEU A 27 0.12 4.25 -8.39
CA LEU A 27 -0.16 3.15 -7.49
C LEU A 27 0.77 3.16 -6.28
N LEU A 28 2.06 3.40 -6.48
CA LEU A 28 3.06 3.49 -5.41
C LEU A 28 2.76 4.67 -4.46
N ARG A 29 2.39 5.83 -5.03
CA ARG A 29 1.95 6.99 -4.24
C ARG A 29 0.74 6.66 -3.38
N ASP A 30 -0.26 6.01 -3.97
CA ASP A 30 -1.48 5.62 -3.28
C ASP A 30 -1.21 4.57 -2.19
N ALA A 31 -0.28 3.62 -2.42
CA ALA A 31 0.16 2.69 -1.38
C ALA A 31 0.80 3.41 -0.18
N HIS A 32 1.72 4.36 -0.42
CA HIS A 32 2.31 5.16 0.66
C HIS A 32 1.25 5.98 1.42
N LEU A 33 0.32 6.62 0.71
CA LEU A 33 -0.75 7.40 1.32
C LEU A 33 -1.69 6.51 2.15
N GLY A 34 -2.03 5.33 1.65
CA GLY A 34 -2.90 4.38 2.33
C GLY A 34 -2.25 3.80 3.60
N VAL A 35 -0.95 3.49 3.57
CA VAL A 35 -0.19 3.10 4.78
C VAL A 35 -0.26 4.21 5.83
N ALA A 36 0.03 5.46 5.46
CA ALA A 36 0.00 6.59 6.39
C ALA A 36 -1.40 6.83 7.00
N ARG A 37 -2.46 6.66 6.19
CA ARG A 37 -3.85 6.74 6.66
C ARG A 37 -4.21 5.62 7.62
N SER A 38 -3.84 4.39 7.28
CA SER A 38 -4.04 3.21 8.13
C SER A 38 -3.34 3.38 9.48
N ASP A 39 -2.11 3.87 9.49
CA ASP A 39 -1.35 4.13 10.71
C ASP A 39 -1.93 5.26 11.56
N ALA A 40 -2.49 6.28 10.93
CA ALA A 40 -3.20 7.36 11.59
C ALA A 40 -4.59 6.92 12.11
N GLY A 41 -5.04 5.69 11.83
CA GLY A 41 -6.36 5.19 12.22
C GLY A 41 -7.51 5.87 11.48
N VAL A 42 -7.26 6.44 10.31
CA VAL A 42 -8.28 7.08 9.46
C VAL A 42 -8.66 6.18 8.30
N ASP A 43 -9.86 6.39 7.75
CA ASP A 43 -10.35 5.64 6.60
C ASP A 43 -9.38 5.76 5.40
N LEU A 44 -9.19 4.65 4.67
CA LEU A 44 -8.32 4.63 3.50
C LEU A 44 -8.84 5.57 2.41
N GLY A 45 -10.16 5.72 2.25
CA GLY A 45 -10.77 6.58 1.25
C GLY A 45 -10.51 6.10 -0.18
N ALA A 46 -10.31 7.05 -1.09
CA ALA A 46 -10.09 6.80 -2.53
C ALA A 46 -8.64 6.37 -2.85
N ILE A 47 -8.16 5.31 -2.21
CA ILE A 47 -6.89 4.64 -2.56
C ILE A 47 -7.18 3.58 -3.61
N ASP A 48 -6.27 3.42 -4.57
CA ASP A 48 -6.37 2.35 -5.58
C ASP A 48 -6.67 1.00 -4.90
N PRO A 49 -7.68 0.24 -5.39
CA PRO A 49 -8.06 -1.04 -4.80
C PRO A 49 -6.88 -1.99 -4.61
N ARG A 50 -5.97 -2.07 -5.60
CA ARG A 50 -4.78 -2.94 -5.57
C ARG A 50 -3.90 -2.63 -4.36
N ALA A 51 -3.66 -1.35 -4.10
CA ALA A 51 -2.89 -0.91 -2.94
C ALA A 51 -3.68 -1.13 -1.64
N SER A 52 -4.97 -0.79 -1.62
CA SER A 52 -5.82 -0.90 -0.42
C SER A 52 -5.97 -2.35 0.08
N GLU A 53 -6.01 -3.32 -0.83
CA GLU A 53 -6.08 -4.74 -0.50
C GLU A 53 -4.79 -5.22 0.15
N LEU A 54 -3.63 -4.84 -0.39
CA LEU A 54 -2.32 -5.17 0.19
C LEU A 54 -2.11 -4.50 1.54
N ILE A 55 -2.51 -3.23 1.69
CA ILE A 55 -2.45 -2.53 2.97
C ILE A 55 -3.25 -3.28 4.03
N LYS A 56 -4.50 -3.68 3.73
CA LYS A 56 -5.31 -4.46 4.68
C LYS A 56 -4.71 -5.82 5.01
N ALA A 57 -4.07 -6.47 4.05
CA ALA A 57 -3.42 -7.77 4.25
C ALA A 57 -2.19 -7.69 5.16
N HIS A 58 -1.46 -6.57 5.13
CA HIS A 58 -0.22 -6.38 5.89
C HIS A 58 -0.36 -5.47 7.12
N ALA A 59 -1.54 -4.89 7.39
CA ALA A 59 -1.79 -4.02 8.55
C ALA A 59 -1.98 -4.77 9.89
N ALA A 60 -1.76 -6.08 9.91
CA ALA A 60 -2.00 -6.99 11.04
C ALA A 60 -0.89 -6.97 12.09
#